data_AF-A8TAL5-F1
#
_entry.id   AF-A8TAL5-F1
#
_cell.length_a   1.000
_cell.length_b   1.000
_cell.length_c   1.000
_cell.angle_alpha   90.00
_cell.angle_beta   90.00
_cell.angle_gamma   90.00
#
_symmetry.space_group_name_H-M   'P 1'
#
loop_
_entity.id
_entity.type
_entity.pdbx_description
1 polymer ?
#
loop_
_entity_poly.entity_id
_entity_poly.type
_entity_poly.pdbx_seq_one_letter_code
_entity_poly.pdbx_strand_id
1 'polypeptide(L)'
;MDDISTGILFALLACLIVISGYFSGSETGMMSLNRYRLKHLANNGHKGARRVEKLLGRPDRLIGLILIGNNLVNILASAIATILGMRLYGDLGVAIATGALTMIVLVFAEVTPKTIASLYPERVSYASSILLIILMKILSPLVILVNFITNG
;
A
#
# COMPACT_ATOMS: atom_id res chain seq x y z
N MET A 1 18.25 16.36 21.98
CA MET A 1 17.09 15.74 21.31
C MET A 1 17.50 14.30 21.11
N ASP A 2 16.80 13.34 21.71
CA ASP A 2 17.19 11.92 21.65
C ASP A 2 17.33 11.50 20.19
N ASP A 3 18.58 11.41 19.71
CA ASP A 3 18.85 11.12 18.32
C ASP A 3 18.41 9.69 18.04
N ILE A 4 17.26 9.56 17.35
CA ILE A 4 16.81 8.28 16.83
C ILE A 4 17.99 7.65 16.08
N SER A 5 18.44 6.49 16.53
CA SER A 5 19.63 5.84 15.95
C SER A 5 19.45 5.63 14.45
N THR A 6 20.52 5.84 13.68
CA THR A 6 20.53 5.61 12.23
C THR A 6 20.06 4.20 11.88
N GLY A 7 20.37 3.19 12.72
CA GLY A 7 19.88 1.83 12.52
C GLY A 7 18.35 1.71 12.62
N ILE A 8 17.73 2.45 13.53
CA ILE A 8 16.26 2.49 13.68
C ILE A 8 15.63 3.14 12.44
N LEU A 9 16.22 4.22 11.91
CA LEU A 9 15.74 4.85 10.69
C LEU A 9 15.80 3.90 9.49
N PHE A 10 16.87 3.11 9.34
CA PHE A 10 16.94 2.08 8.30
C PHE A 10 15.89 0.98 8.48
N ALA A 11 15.70 0.48 9.71
CA ALA A 11 14.68 -0.53 10.00
C ALA A 11 13.26 0.00 9.72
N LEU A 12 13.00 1.25 10.08
CA LEU A 12 11.73 1.92 9.81
C LEU A 12 11.51 2.10 8.30
N LEU A 13 12.54 2.53 7.56
CA LEU A 13 12.48 2.66 6.10
C LEU A 13 12.17 1.32 5.42
N ALA A 14 12.86 0.25 5.82
CA ALA A 14 12.60 -1.09 5.31
C ALA A 14 11.16 -1.55 5.59
N CYS A 15 10.65 -1.29 6.80
CA CYS A 15 9.27 -1.58 7.16
C CYS A 15 8.28 -0.80 6.27
N LEU A 16 8.52 0.49 6.05
CA LEU A 16 7.67 1.32 5.17
C LEU A 16 7.66 0.82 3.72
N ILE A 17 8.81 0.41 3.18
CA ILE A 17 8.88 -0.16 1.82
C ILE A 17 8.00 -1.43 1.72
N VAL A 18 8.04 -2.31 2.72
CA VAL A 18 7.19 -3.51 2.75
C VAL A 18 5.71 -3.14 2.83
N ILE A 19 5.34 -2.14 3.64
CA ILE A 19 3.95 -1.66 3.75
C ILE A 19 3.48 -1.06 2.43
N SER A 20 4.30 -0.25 1.75
CA SER A 20 3.96 0.29 0.43
C SER A 20 3.77 -0.83 -0.59
N GLY A 21 4.68 -1.83 -0.61
CA GLY A 21 4.55 -3.02 -1.43
C GLY A 21 3.25 -3.78 -1.19
N TYR A 22 2.84 -3.91 0.06
CA TYR A 22 1.55 -4.51 0.42
C TYR A 22 0.37 -3.72 -0.18
N PHE A 23 0.36 -2.39 -0.10
CA PHE A 23 -0.72 -1.58 -0.67
C PHE A 23 -0.78 -1.69 -2.20
N SER A 24 0.36 -1.52 -2.88
CA SER A 24 0.48 -1.66 -4.35
C SER A 24 0.04 -3.04 -4.84
N GLY A 25 0.51 -4.11 -4.19
CA GLY A 25 0.13 -5.48 -4.52
C GLY A 25 -1.36 -5.75 -4.25
N SER A 26 -1.90 -5.23 -3.15
CA SER A 26 -3.32 -5.40 -2.81
C SER A 26 -4.24 -4.73 -3.83
N GLU A 27 -3.90 -3.54 -4.33
CA GLU A 27 -4.63 -2.87 -5.40
C GLU A 27 -4.72 -3.75 -6.64
N THR A 28 -3.56 -4.16 -7.16
CA THR A 28 -3.49 -4.97 -8.39
C THR A 28 -4.19 -6.31 -8.21
N GLY A 29 -3.96 -6.99 -7.08
CA GLY A 29 -4.62 -8.25 -6.78
C GLY A 29 -6.14 -8.12 -6.81
N MET A 30 -6.69 -7.07 -6.19
CA MET A 30 -8.14 -6.83 -6.13
C MET A 30 -8.73 -6.52 -7.50
N MET A 31 -8.00 -5.80 -8.36
CA MET A 31 -8.46 -5.40 -9.69
C MET A 31 -8.29 -6.50 -10.74
N SER A 32 -7.32 -7.41 -10.57
CA SER A 32 -7.10 -8.54 -11.48
C SER A 32 -8.03 -9.74 -11.21
N LEU A 33 -8.90 -9.68 -10.20
CA LEU A 33 -9.83 -10.77 -9.89
C LEU A 33 -10.95 -10.92 -10.92
N ASN A 34 -11.25 -12.17 -11.30
CA ASN A 34 -12.44 -12.50 -12.08
C ASN A 34 -13.71 -12.34 -11.22
N ARG A 35 -14.55 -11.37 -11.58
CA ARG A 35 -15.80 -11.00 -10.86
C ARG A 35 -16.79 -12.15 -10.76
N TYR A 36 -16.95 -12.93 -11.83
CA TYR A 36 -17.90 -14.04 -11.87
C TYR A 36 -17.48 -15.16 -10.91
N ARG A 37 -16.21 -15.58 -10.99
CA ARG A 37 -15.65 -16.61 -10.11
C ARG A 37 -15.69 -16.18 -8.64
N LEU A 38 -15.36 -14.92 -8.36
CA LEU A 38 -15.42 -14.34 -7.02
C LEU A 38 -16.84 -14.45 -6.42
N LYS A 39 -17.85 -14.04 -7.19
CA LYS A 39 -19.25 -14.08 -6.75
C LYS A 39 -19.74 -15.52 -6.53
N HIS A 40 -19.38 -16.43 -7.43
CA HIS A 40 -19.68 -17.86 -7.27
C HIS A 40 -19.08 -18.43 -5.97
N LEU A 41 -17.80 -18.17 -5.69
CA LEU A 41 -17.13 -18.62 -4.46
C LEU A 41 -17.75 -17.97 -3.20
N ALA A 42 -18.13 -16.70 -3.28
CA ALA A 42 -18.79 -16.00 -2.18
C ALA A 42 -20.17 -16.61 -1.86
N ASN A 43 -20.95 -16.94 -2.88
CA ASN A 43 -22.24 -17.62 -2.75
C ASN A 43 -22.08 -19.03 -2.14
N ASN A 44 -21.03 -19.75 -2.52
CA ASN A 44 -20.70 -21.08 -2.00
C ASN A 44 -20.06 -21.06 -0.59
N GLY A 45 -20.08 -19.93 0.11
CA GLY A 45 -19.68 -19.83 1.52
C GLY A 45 -18.20 -19.52 1.77
N HIS A 46 -17.40 -19.27 0.74
CA HIS A 46 -15.98 -18.95 0.92
C HIS A 46 -15.81 -17.57 1.59
N LYS A 47 -15.33 -17.56 2.85
CA LYS A 47 -15.22 -16.34 3.67
C LYS A 47 -14.34 -15.25 3.04
N GLY A 48 -13.18 -15.64 2.48
CA GLY A 48 -12.27 -14.71 1.77
C GLY A 48 -12.94 -14.02 0.58
N ALA A 49 -13.54 -14.79 -0.32
CA ALA A 49 -14.32 -14.30 -1.44
C ALA A 49 -15.44 -13.34 -1.01
N ARG A 50 -16.22 -13.64 0.04
CA ARG A 50 -17.26 -12.71 0.55
C ARG A 50 -16.69 -11.37 1.02
N ARG A 51 -15.55 -11.36 1.72
CA ARG A 51 -14.90 -10.12 2.16
C ARG A 51 -14.46 -9.28 0.98
N VAL A 52 -13.82 -9.92 0.01
CA VAL A 52 -13.32 -9.26 -1.19
C VAL A 52 -14.46 -8.76 -2.08
N GLU A 53 -15.52 -9.54 -2.25
CA GLU A 53 -16.74 -9.11 -2.95
C GLU A 53 -17.33 -7.85 -2.29
N LYS A 54 -17.43 -7.83 -0.95
CA LYS A 54 -17.93 -6.66 -0.22
C LYS A 54 -17.06 -5.43 -0.40
N LEU A 55 -15.73 -5.58 -0.33
CA LEU A 55 -14.79 -4.47 -0.58
C LEU A 55 -14.94 -3.94 -2.00
N LEU A 56 -15.04 -4.84 -2.97
CA LEU A 56 -15.16 -4.51 -4.39
C LEU A 56 -16.55 -4.03 -4.81
N GLY A 57 -17.56 -4.13 -3.93
CA GLY A 57 -18.86 -3.50 -4.14
C GLY A 57 -18.85 -1.97 -4.04
N ARG A 58 -17.76 -1.39 -3.50
CA ARG A 58 -17.51 0.06 -3.50
C ARG A 58 -16.06 0.34 -3.90
N PRO A 59 -15.70 0.15 -5.18
CA PRO A 59 -14.32 0.21 -5.64
C PRO A 59 -13.69 1.59 -5.39
N ASP A 60 -14.45 2.69 -5.52
CA ASP A 60 -13.94 4.05 -5.30
C ASP A 60 -13.41 4.24 -3.87
N ARG A 61 -14.11 3.70 -2.87
CA ARG A 61 -13.67 3.74 -1.48
C ARG A 61 -12.44 2.86 -1.26
N LEU A 62 -12.41 1.68 -1.88
CA LEU A 62 -11.28 0.76 -1.78
C LEU A 62 -10.01 1.37 -2.40
N ILE A 63 -10.11 1.88 -3.62
CA ILE A 63 -9.02 2.54 -4.33
C ILE A 63 -8.56 3.76 -3.53
N GLY A 64 -9.50 4.62 -3.09
CA GLY A 64 -9.18 5.77 -2.26
C GLY A 64 -8.41 5.40 -0.99
N LEU A 65 -8.84 4.35 -0.27
CA LEU A 65 -8.14 3.85 0.91
C LEU A 65 -6.70 3.41 0.59
N ILE A 66 -6.54 2.61 -0.47
CA ILE A 66 -5.24 2.05 -0.84
C ILE A 66 -4.30 3.17 -1.30
N LEU A 67 -4.78 4.12 -2.10
CA LEU A 67 -4.00 5.27 -2.56
C LEU A 67 -3.56 6.15 -1.39
N ILE A 68 -4.45 6.45 -0.45
CA ILE A 68 -4.11 7.22 0.75
C ILE A 68 -3.01 6.50 1.54
N GLY A 69 -3.18 5.19 1.80
CA GLY A 69 -2.21 4.41 2.55
C GLY A 69 -0.85 4.35 1.85
N ASN A 70 -0.83 4.07 0.55
CA ASN A 70 0.40 3.99 -0.22
C ASN A 70 1.14 5.34 -0.26
N ASN A 71 0.41 6.43 -0.55
CA ASN A 71 1.01 7.76 -0.61
C ASN A 71 1.54 8.21 0.75
N LEU A 72 0.80 7.98 1.83
CA LEU A 72 1.27 8.32 3.17
C LEU A 72 2.59 7.59 3.49
N VAL A 73 2.64 6.29 3.22
CA VAL A 73 3.83 5.47 3.48
C VAL A 73 5.01 5.92 2.63
N ASN A 74 4.80 6.24 1.35
CA ASN A 74 5.85 6.72 0.45
C ASN A 74 6.39 8.10 0.85
N ILE A 75 5.51 9.02 1.28
CA ILE A 75 5.93 10.33 1.78
C ILE A 75 6.76 10.18 3.06
N LEU A 76 6.33 9.32 3.99
CA LEU A 76 7.09 9.03 5.21
C LEU A 76 8.44 8.38 4.89
N ALA A 77 8.48 7.42 3.96
CA ALA A 77 9.71 6.80 3.51
C ALA A 77 10.68 7.81 2.88
N SER A 78 10.16 8.73 2.06
CA SER A 78 10.93 9.82 1.46
C SER A 78 11.52 10.77 2.50
N ALA A 79 10.72 11.17 3.50
CA ALA A 79 11.21 12.00 4.59
C ALA A 79 12.34 11.30 5.38
N ILE A 80 12.17 10.02 5.72
CA ILE A 80 13.18 9.24 6.45
C ILE A 80 14.45 9.03 5.60
N ALA A 81 14.29 8.70 4.32
CA ALA A 81 15.42 8.54 3.41
C ALA A 81 16.20 9.85 3.26
N THR A 82 15.52 10.98 3.20
CA THR A 82 16.16 12.31 3.17
C THR A 82 16.98 12.56 4.44
N ILE A 83 16.44 12.26 5.62
CA ILE A 83 17.16 12.37 6.90
C ILE A 83 18.39 11.44 6.91
N LEU A 84 18.24 10.19 6.46
CA LEU A 84 19.34 9.24 6.34
C LEU A 84 20.42 9.74 5.37
N GLY A 85 20.01 10.28 4.21
CA GLY A 85 20.91 10.86 3.23
C GLY A 85 21.73 11.99 3.81
N MET A 86 21.08 12.97 4.45
CA MET A 86 21.75 14.08 5.11
C MET A 86 22.74 13.63 6.18
N ARG A 87 22.36 12.63 6.99
CA ARG A 87 23.24 12.10 8.06
C ARG A 87 24.49 11.41 7.52
N LEU A 88 24.41 10.78 6.35
CA LEU A 88 25.51 9.98 5.80
C LEU A 88 26.42 10.78 4.86
N TYR A 89 25.84 11.69 4.08
CA TYR A 89 26.55 12.36 2.97
C TYR A 89 26.27 13.87 2.90
N GLY A 90 25.65 14.48 3.92
CA GLY A 90 25.31 15.90 3.94
C GLY A 90 24.35 16.28 2.80
N ASP A 91 24.54 17.46 2.22
CA ASP A 91 23.63 17.99 1.19
C ASP A 91 23.54 17.12 -0.07
N LEU A 92 24.67 16.53 -0.50
CA LEU A 92 24.69 15.56 -1.61
C LEU A 92 23.89 14.29 -1.29
N GLY A 93 23.79 13.94 -0.02
CA GLY A 93 23.04 12.80 0.46
C GLY A 93 21.55 12.86 0.17
N VAL A 94 20.97 14.06 0.06
CA VAL A 94 19.54 14.23 -0.30
C VAL A 94 19.30 13.73 -1.73
N ALA A 95 20.14 14.13 -2.68
CA ALA A 95 20.03 13.70 -4.07
C ALA A 95 20.25 12.19 -4.22
N ILE A 96 21.27 11.65 -3.54
CA ILE A 96 21.56 10.22 -3.52
C ILE A 96 20.39 9.42 -2.93
N ALA A 97 19.88 9.84 -1.77
CA ALA A 97 18.76 9.17 -1.11
C ALA A 97 17.48 9.22 -1.95
N THR A 98 17.20 10.34 -2.61
CA THR A 98 16.04 10.47 -3.50
C THR A 98 16.11 9.50 -4.67
N GLY A 99 17.27 9.45 -5.37
CA GLY A 99 17.47 8.52 -6.48
C GLY A 99 17.41 7.06 -6.05
N ALA A 100 18.12 6.72 -4.97
CA ALA A 100 18.15 5.36 -4.43
C ALA A 100 16.77 4.90 -3.96
N LEU A 101 16.05 5.72 -3.18
CA LEU A 101 14.72 5.39 -2.70
C LEU A 101 13.75 5.20 -3.87
N THR A 102 13.81 6.06 -4.89
CA THR A 102 12.93 5.95 -6.06
C THR A 102 13.12 4.60 -6.74
N MET A 103 14.36 4.17 -6.97
CA MET A 103 14.65 2.87 -7.56
C MET A 103 14.17 1.72 -6.67
N ILE A 104 14.41 1.81 -5.35
CA ILE A 104 14.01 0.80 -4.38
C ILE A 104 12.48 0.66 -4.33
N VAL A 105 11.75 1.76 -4.21
CA VAL A 105 10.27 1.76 -4.18
C VAL A 105 9.74 1.23 -5.51
N LEU A 106 10.26 1.69 -6.64
CA LEU A 106 9.81 1.24 -7.96
C LEU A 106 9.96 -0.28 -8.11
N VAL A 107 11.10 -0.86 -7.72
CA VAL A 107 11.33 -2.30 -7.87
C VAL A 107 10.55 -3.10 -6.83
N PHE A 108 10.73 -2.77 -5.54
CA PHE A 108 10.33 -3.64 -4.44
C PHE A 108 8.94 -3.32 -3.87
N ALA A 109 8.49 -2.07 -3.97
CA ALA A 109 7.20 -1.64 -3.44
C ALA A 109 6.15 -1.39 -4.55
N GLU A 110 6.56 -1.35 -5.81
CA GLU A 110 5.64 -1.08 -6.92
C GLU A 110 5.61 -2.21 -7.94
N VAL A 111 6.63 -2.38 -8.78
CA VAL A 111 6.62 -3.33 -9.88
C VAL A 111 6.50 -4.76 -9.39
N THR A 112 7.41 -5.20 -8.49
CA THR A 112 7.45 -6.60 -8.04
C THR A 112 6.16 -7.03 -7.33
N PRO A 113 5.63 -6.29 -6.34
CA PRO A 113 4.37 -6.66 -5.68
C PRO A 113 3.18 -6.68 -6.64
N LYS A 114 3.10 -5.72 -7.57
CA LYS A 114 2.02 -5.68 -8.58
C LYS A 114 2.10 -6.89 -9.52
N THR A 115 3.30 -7.27 -9.97
CA THR A 115 3.51 -8.48 -10.79
C THR A 115 3.12 -9.76 -10.05
N ILE A 116 3.52 -9.92 -8.78
CA ILE A 116 3.12 -11.08 -7.99
C ILE A 116 1.60 -11.12 -7.80
N ALA A 117 0.99 -9.97 -7.54
CA ALA A 117 -0.45 -9.88 -7.33
C ALA A 117 -1.28 -10.14 -8.58
N SER A 118 -0.78 -9.79 -9.77
CA SER A 118 -1.46 -10.14 -11.03
C SER A 118 -1.36 -11.64 -11.35
N LEU A 119 -0.26 -12.30 -10.95
CA LEU A 119 -0.08 -13.75 -11.09
C LEU A 119 -0.93 -14.55 -10.09
N TYR A 120 -1.09 -14.04 -8.86
CA TYR A 120 -1.81 -14.72 -7.78
C TYR A 120 -2.90 -13.85 -7.12
N PRO A 121 -3.90 -13.36 -7.89
CA PRO A 121 -4.83 -12.34 -7.43
C PRO A 121 -5.74 -12.82 -6.30
N GLU A 122 -6.16 -14.10 -6.32
CA GLU A 122 -6.99 -14.69 -5.26
C GLU A 122 -6.25 -14.74 -3.92
N ARG A 123 -5.00 -15.23 -3.91
CA ARG A 123 -4.20 -15.37 -2.69
C ARG A 123 -3.92 -14.02 -2.06
N VAL A 124 -3.45 -13.06 -2.86
CA VAL A 124 -3.14 -11.70 -2.40
C VAL A 124 -4.42 -11.02 -1.90
N SER A 125 -5.49 -11.01 -2.70
CA SER A 125 -6.72 -10.31 -2.32
C SER A 125 -7.39 -10.90 -1.08
N TYR A 126 -7.45 -12.24 -0.95
CA TYR A 126 -8.10 -12.86 0.20
C TYR A 126 -7.32 -12.63 1.49
N ALA A 127 -5.98 -12.63 1.44
CA ALA A 127 -5.13 -12.29 2.57
C ALA A 127 -5.30 -10.80 2.92
N SER A 128 -5.13 -9.90 1.95
CA SER A 128 -5.22 -8.45 2.14
C SER A 128 -6.60 -7.97 2.59
N SER A 129 -7.67 -8.70 2.25
CA SER A 129 -9.03 -8.31 2.61
C SER A 129 -9.26 -8.09 4.10
N ILE A 130 -8.51 -8.79 4.97
CA ILE A 130 -8.65 -8.66 6.42
C ILE A 130 -8.20 -7.28 6.88
N LEU A 131 -6.94 -6.96 6.54
CA LEU A 131 -6.32 -5.71 6.95
C LEU A 131 -7.01 -4.52 6.28
N LEU A 132 -7.39 -4.65 5.00
CA LEU A 132 -8.10 -3.58 4.29
C LEU A 132 -9.48 -3.29 4.88
N ILE A 133 -10.22 -4.28 5.39
CA ILE A 133 -11.49 -4.03 6.08
C ILE A 133 -11.28 -3.24 7.37
N ILE A 134 -10.24 -3.59 8.13
CA ILE A 134 -9.90 -2.90 9.39
C ILE A 134 -9.50 -1.45 9.08
N LEU A 135 -8.58 -1.25 8.13
CA LEU A 135 -8.15 0.07 7.68
C LEU A 135 -9.31 0.88 7.11
N MET A 136 -10.20 0.28 6.32
CA MET A 136 -11.40 0.94 5.79
C MET A 136 -12.28 1.48 6.91
N LYS A 137 -12.45 0.73 8.00
CA LYS A 137 -13.27 1.17 9.14
C LYS A 137 -12.64 2.35 9.88
N ILE A 138 -11.32 2.34 10.04
CA ILE A 138 -10.58 3.39 10.75
C ILE A 138 -10.46 4.66 9.89
N LEU A 139 -10.11 4.51 8.62
CA LEU A 139 -9.86 5.61 7.68
C LEU A 139 -11.09 6.03 6.88
N SER A 140 -12.26 5.43 7.14
CA SER A 140 -13.52 5.79 6.48
C SER A 140 -13.81 7.30 6.43
N PRO A 141 -13.64 8.11 7.50
CA PRO A 141 -13.94 9.54 7.41
C PRO A 141 -13.03 10.25 6.41
N LEU A 142 -11.75 9.88 6.40
CA LEU A 142 -10.76 10.44 5.48
C LEU A 142 -11.04 10.01 4.03
N VAL A 143 -11.37 8.74 3.81
CA VAL A 143 -11.75 8.20 2.49
C VAL A 143 -13.01 8.89 1.96
N ILE A 144 -14.01 9.13 2.80
CA ILE A 144 -15.25 9.82 2.40
C ILE A 144 -14.95 11.29 2.05
N LEU A 145 -14.12 11.97 2.86
CA LEU A 145 -13.71 13.35 2.58
C LEU A 145 -12.99 13.47 1.25
N VAL A 146 -12.01 12.61 0.99
CA VAL A 146 -11.26 12.61 -0.28
C VAL A 146 -12.21 12.36 -1.45
N ASN A 147 -13.06 11.33 -1.37
CA ASN A 147 -14.04 11.03 -2.42
C ASN A 147 -15.03 12.18 -2.64
N PHE A 148 -15.44 12.90 -1.59
CA PHE A 148 -16.33 14.05 -1.72
C PHE A 148 -15.66 15.19 -2.50
N ILE A 149 -14.36 15.42 -2.28
CA ILE A 149 -13.59 16.45 -3.01
C ILE A 149 -13.36 16.04 -4.47
N THR A 150 -13.19 14.75 -4.76
CA THR A 150 -12.89 14.28 -6.13
C THR A 150 -14.12 14.03 -7.00
N ASN A 151 -15.25 13.66 -6.39
CA ASN A 151 -16.51 13.39 -7.09
C ASN A 151 -17.54 14.53 -6.94
N GLY A 152 -17.10 15.71 -6.48
CA GLY A 152 -17.89 16.93 -6.41
C GLY A 152 -17.92 17.69 -7.73
#